data_AF-A0A2G2VWL4-F1
#
_entry.id   AF-A0A2G2VWL4-F1
#
_cell.length_a   1.000
_cell.length_b   1.000
_cell.length_c   1.000
_cell.angle_alpha   90.00
_cell.angle_beta   90.00
_cell.angle_gamma   90.00
#
_symmetry.space_group_name_H-M   'P 1'
#
loop_
_entity.id
_entity.type
_entity.pdbx_description
1 polymer ?
#
loop_
_entity_poly.entity_id
_entity_poly.type
_entity_poly.pdbx_seq_one_letter_code
_entity_poly.pdbx_strand_id
1 'polypeptide(L)'
;MGKQFLLLNLVAVLSFCCVALAFEPSPMHDFCLADPSSTAKVNGLACKDPKSVGVEDFFFSGLYLSGNTSNTFGSKVLEKGDVFVFPLGLVHYQRNVGYGNAVAIAALSSQNPGVINIDNAVFGSEPAIETDILSKDFQVDESVSSLIQSKF
;
A
#
# COMPACT_ATOMS: atom_id res chain seq x y z
N MET A 1 -28.89 -25.84 -27.77
CA MET A 1 -27.52 -26.11 -27.26
C MET A 1 -26.45 -25.24 -27.91
N GLY A 2 -26.02 -25.47 -29.17
CA GLY A 2 -24.82 -24.82 -29.75
C GLY A 2 -24.72 -23.29 -29.59
N LYS A 3 -25.76 -22.52 -29.94
CA LYS A 3 -25.76 -21.04 -29.80
C LYS A 3 -25.53 -20.56 -28.35
N GLN A 4 -26.04 -21.29 -27.36
CA GLN A 4 -25.95 -20.94 -25.96
C GLN A 4 -24.55 -21.24 -25.40
N PHE A 5 -23.91 -22.30 -25.89
CA PHE A 5 -22.50 -22.60 -25.61
C PHE A 5 -21.56 -21.54 -26.22
N LEU A 6 -21.83 -21.09 -27.45
CA LEU A 6 -21.11 -19.97 -28.08
C LEU A 6 -21.27 -18.67 -27.29
N LEU A 7 -22.48 -18.35 -26.81
CA LEU A 7 -22.71 -17.16 -25.98
C LEU A 7 -21.93 -17.21 -24.66
N LEU A 8 -21.95 -18.34 -23.95
CA LEU A 8 -21.21 -18.48 -22.68
C LEU A 8 -19.70 -18.30 -22.87
N ASN A 9 -19.12 -18.89 -23.92
CA ASN A 9 -17.69 -18.75 -24.19
C ASN A 9 -17.32 -17.31 -24.57
N LEU A 10 -18.16 -16.61 -25.35
CA LEU A 10 -17.94 -15.21 -25.70
C LEU A 10 -17.97 -14.29 -24.46
N VAL A 11 -18.92 -14.52 -23.55
CA VAL A 11 -19.03 -13.78 -22.27
C VAL A 11 -17.83 -14.09 -21.36
N ALA A 12 -17.38 -15.35 -21.28
CA ALA A 12 -16.20 -15.72 -20.50
C ALA A 12 -14.91 -15.04 -21.01
N VAL A 13 -14.71 -14.98 -22.33
CA VAL A 13 -13.55 -14.30 -22.95
C VAL A 13 -13.61 -12.79 -22.68
N LEU A 14 -14.78 -12.15 -22.85
CA LEU A 14 -14.94 -10.72 -22.56
C LEU A 14 -14.71 -10.39 -21.07
N SER A 15 -15.12 -11.28 -20.16
CA SER A 15 -14.88 -11.12 -18.72
C SER A 15 -13.39 -11.23 -18.35
N PHE A 16 -12.61 -12.03 -19.09
CA PHE A 16 -11.18 -12.22 -18.84
C PHE A 16 -10.30 -11.06 -19.37
N CYS A 17 -10.82 -10.21 -20.25
CA CYS A 17 -10.08 -9.04 -20.75
C CYS A 17 -9.96 -7.89 -19.74
N CYS A 18 -10.75 -7.89 -18.66
CA CYS A 18 -10.76 -6.83 -17.65
C CYS A 18 -9.72 -7.00 -16.53
N VAL A 19 -8.53 -7.53 -16.84
CA VAL A 19 -7.39 -7.48 -15.91
C VAL A 19 -6.86 -6.05 -15.88
N ALA A 20 -7.43 -5.24 -14.99
CA ALA A 20 -7.00 -3.86 -14.74
C ALA A 20 -5.62 -3.85 -14.06
N LEU A 21 -4.56 -3.91 -14.86
CA LEU A 21 -3.18 -3.75 -14.40
C LEU A 21 -2.92 -2.26 -14.11
N ALA A 22 -3.13 -1.86 -12.85
CA ALA A 22 -2.80 -0.53 -12.36
C ALA A 22 -1.29 -0.38 -12.16
N PHE A 23 -0.57 -0.11 -13.25
CA PHE A 23 0.81 0.41 -13.22
C PHE A 23 0.79 1.93 -13.40
N GLU A 24 1.85 2.60 -12.97
CA GLU A 24 1.97 4.05 -13.18
C GLU A 24 2.07 4.39 -14.67
N PRO A 25 1.39 5.47 -15.13
CA PRO A 25 1.57 5.97 -16.48
C PRO A 25 3.03 6.30 -16.74
N SER A 26 3.56 5.88 -17.88
CA SER A 26 4.93 6.23 -18.27
C SER A 26 5.08 7.76 -18.39
N PRO A 27 6.21 8.34 -17.95
CA PRO A 27 6.41 9.78 -18.01
C PRO A 27 6.41 10.29 -19.45
N MET A 28 5.68 11.37 -19.71
CA MET A 28 5.59 11.99 -21.05
C MET A 28 6.74 12.97 -21.35
N HIS A 29 7.47 13.38 -20.31
CA HIS A 29 8.56 14.36 -20.34
C HIS A 29 9.66 13.92 -19.37
N ASP A 30 10.88 14.45 -19.52
CA ASP A 30 12.06 14.09 -18.73
C ASP A 30 11.86 14.23 -17.21
N PHE A 31 11.12 15.26 -16.78
CA PHE A 31 10.75 15.45 -15.38
C PHE A 31 9.38 16.13 -15.21
N CYS A 32 8.70 15.79 -14.12
CA CYS A 32 7.50 16.46 -13.60
C CYS A 32 7.63 16.42 -12.08
N LEU A 33 8.19 17.47 -11.48
CA LEU A 33 8.30 17.57 -10.02
C LEU A 33 6.99 18.08 -9.45
N ALA A 34 6.50 17.44 -8.39
CA ALA A 34 5.19 17.74 -7.84
C ALA A 34 5.11 19.18 -7.31
N ASP A 35 4.02 19.86 -7.64
CA ASP A 35 3.63 21.15 -7.07
C ASP A 35 2.57 20.95 -5.98
N PRO A 36 2.94 20.97 -4.70
CA PRO A 36 1.99 20.85 -3.59
C PRO A 36 1.11 22.10 -3.41
N SER A 37 1.39 23.21 -4.12
CA SER A 37 0.60 24.45 -4.05
C SER A 37 -0.48 24.53 -5.14
N SER A 38 -0.45 23.63 -6.11
CA SER A 38 -1.42 23.61 -7.21
C SER A 38 -2.81 23.21 -6.74
N THR A 39 -3.83 23.93 -7.23
CA THR A 39 -5.25 23.62 -6.99
C THR A 39 -5.84 22.65 -8.01
N ALA A 40 -5.07 22.26 -9.03
CA ALA A 40 -5.52 21.38 -10.10
C ALA A 40 -5.65 19.92 -9.62
N LYS A 41 -6.82 19.33 -9.81
CA LYS A 41 -7.08 17.90 -9.51
C LYS A 41 -6.78 17.04 -10.74
N VAL A 42 -5.69 16.28 -10.67
CA VAL A 42 -5.25 15.31 -11.69
C VAL A 42 -5.04 13.94 -11.03
N ASN A 43 -4.85 12.88 -11.83
CA ASN A 43 -4.40 11.60 -11.29
C ASN A 43 -2.91 11.69 -10.92
N GLY A 44 -2.59 11.62 -9.63
CA GLY A 44 -1.26 11.93 -9.09
C GLY A 44 -1.19 13.36 -8.54
N LEU A 45 -0.16 14.11 -8.90
CA LEU A 45 0.04 15.51 -8.52
C LEU A 45 0.31 16.36 -9.76
N ALA A 46 -0.02 17.65 -9.71
CA ALA A 46 0.33 18.58 -10.78
C ALA A 46 1.85 18.83 -10.79
N CYS A 47 2.43 19.09 -11.96
CA CYS A 47 3.84 19.47 -12.08
C CYS A 47 4.06 20.96 -11.74
N LYS A 48 5.20 21.30 -11.14
CA LYS A 48 5.73 22.68 -11.15
C LYS A 48 6.00 23.15 -12.58
N ASP A 49 6.06 24.47 -12.79
CA ASP A 49 6.63 25.04 -14.02
C ASP A 49 8.11 24.61 -14.14
N PRO A 50 8.56 24.03 -15.27
CA PRO A 50 9.97 23.66 -15.45
C PRO A 50 10.98 24.79 -15.22
N LYS A 51 10.56 26.06 -15.26
CA LYS A 51 11.40 27.23 -14.98
C LYS A 51 11.56 27.54 -13.48
N SER A 52 10.71 27.00 -12.61
CA SER A 52 10.80 27.17 -11.15
C SER A 52 11.42 25.97 -10.44
N VAL A 53 11.83 24.94 -11.18
CA VAL A 53 12.49 23.74 -10.67
C VAL A 53 13.97 23.99 -10.41
N GLY A 54 14.41 23.73 -9.18
CA GLY A 54 15.82 23.79 -8.77
C GLY A 54 16.52 22.42 -8.77
N VAL A 55 17.84 22.40 -8.51
CA VAL A 55 18.59 21.13 -8.38
C VAL A 55 18.28 20.41 -7.07
N GLU A 56 17.96 21.20 -6.05
CA GLU A 56 17.52 20.79 -4.73
C GLU A 56 16.16 20.06 -4.75
N ASP A 57 15.28 20.34 -5.71
CA ASP A 57 14.00 19.63 -5.86
C ASP A 57 14.17 18.16 -6.31
N PHE A 58 15.34 17.80 -6.86
CA PHE A 58 15.68 16.42 -7.22
C PHE A 58 16.38 15.65 -6.09
N PHE A 59 16.63 16.26 -4.94
CA PHE A 59 17.42 15.67 -3.86
C PHE A 59 16.62 15.55 -2.55
N PHE A 60 16.68 14.38 -1.92
CA PHE A 60 16.03 14.13 -0.63
C PHE A 60 17.00 13.51 0.38
N SER A 61 17.19 14.18 1.52
CA SER A 61 18.04 13.74 2.63
C SER A 61 17.26 13.56 3.94
N GLY A 62 16.28 12.65 3.95
CA GLY A 62 15.53 12.26 5.16
C GLY A 62 15.74 10.83 5.63
N LEU A 63 16.14 9.91 4.74
CA LEU A 63 16.18 8.45 5.01
C LEU A 63 17.26 8.00 6.01
N TYR A 64 18.13 8.89 6.50
CA TYR A 64 19.10 8.58 7.54
C TYR A 64 18.53 8.67 8.97
N LEU A 65 17.32 9.20 9.12
CA LEU A 65 16.63 9.32 10.40
C LEU A 65 15.94 7.98 10.76
N SER A 66 16.18 7.48 11.97
CA SER A 66 15.63 6.19 12.42
C SER A 66 14.19 6.30 12.91
N GLY A 67 13.32 5.37 12.48
CA GLY A 67 11.93 5.25 12.95
C GLY A 67 11.78 4.47 14.26
N ASN A 68 10.56 4.43 14.81
CA ASN A 68 10.19 3.62 15.97
C ASN A 68 9.90 2.16 15.54
N THR A 69 10.34 1.16 16.32
CA THR A 69 10.46 -0.25 15.86
C THR A 69 9.79 -1.29 16.78
N SER A 70 8.78 -0.92 17.56
CA SER A 70 8.10 -1.84 18.50
C SER A 70 6.98 -2.65 17.82
N ASN A 71 7.09 -4.00 17.72
CA ASN A 71 6.01 -5.04 17.78
C ASN A 71 6.43 -6.45 17.22
N THR A 72 5.47 -7.36 17.05
CA THR A 72 5.57 -8.85 16.93
C THR A 72 4.68 -9.41 15.81
N PHE A 73 4.89 -10.57 15.15
CA PHE A 73 5.88 -11.67 15.22
C PHE A 73 5.80 -12.54 13.94
N GLY A 74 6.90 -13.21 13.49
CA GLY A 74 6.80 -14.46 12.67
C GLY A 74 7.47 -14.56 11.27
N SER A 75 8.41 -13.69 10.89
CA SER A 75 8.93 -13.59 9.51
C SER A 75 10.18 -14.44 9.21
N LYS A 76 10.60 -14.49 7.92
CA LYS A 76 11.99 -14.85 7.55
C LYS A 76 12.94 -13.78 8.13
N VAL A 77 14.06 -14.20 8.71
CA VAL A 77 15.15 -13.30 9.12
C VAL A 77 15.96 -12.91 7.88
N LEU A 78 16.23 -11.61 7.73
CA LEU A 78 17.04 -11.04 6.66
C LEU A 78 18.31 -10.45 7.27
N GLU A 79 19.45 -10.78 6.69
CA GLU A 79 20.76 -10.25 7.09
C GLU A 79 21.15 -9.01 6.29
N LYS A 80 22.22 -8.32 6.70
CA LYS A 80 22.70 -7.11 5.99
C LYS A 80 23.10 -7.45 4.55
N GLY A 81 22.34 -6.94 3.59
CA GLY A 81 22.56 -7.15 2.15
C GLY A 81 21.59 -8.12 1.50
N ASP A 82 20.77 -8.84 2.30
CA ASP A 82 19.66 -9.63 1.75
C ASP A 82 18.62 -8.71 1.12
N VAL A 83 18.05 -9.17 0.00
CA VAL A 83 16.92 -8.53 -0.68
C VAL A 83 15.72 -9.47 -0.60
N PHE A 84 14.55 -8.91 -0.29
CA PHE A 84 13.28 -9.62 -0.30
C PHE A 84 12.26 -8.84 -1.13
N VAL A 85 11.41 -9.56 -1.88
CA VAL A 85 10.40 -8.98 -2.75
C VAL A 85 9.02 -9.39 -2.24
N PHE A 86 8.18 -8.41 -1.97
CA PHE A 86 6.76 -8.61 -1.69
C PHE A 86 5.97 -8.42 -3.00
N PRO A 87 5.21 -9.43 -3.47
CA PRO A 87 4.27 -9.25 -4.57
C PRO A 87 3.19 -8.21 -4.22
N LEU A 88 2.70 -7.50 -5.24
CA LEU A 88 1.73 -6.43 -5.09
C LEU A 88 0.45 -6.91 -4.38
N GLY A 89 -0.05 -6.11 -3.44
CA GLY A 89 -1.30 -6.36 -2.71
C GLY A 89 -1.23 -7.47 -1.65
N LEU A 90 -0.08 -8.11 -1.43
CA LEU A 90 0.05 -9.13 -0.39
C LEU A 90 0.35 -8.53 0.99
N VAL A 91 -0.37 -9.03 1.99
CA VAL A 91 -0.12 -8.76 3.41
C VAL A 91 1.29 -9.22 3.78
N HIS A 92 2.04 -8.32 4.42
CA HIS A 92 3.40 -8.57 4.87
C HIS A 92 3.74 -7.69 6.07
N TYR A 93 4.86 -7.98 6.73
CA TYR A 93 5.34 -7.26 7.91
C TYR A 93 6.85 -7.44 8.06
N GLN A 94 7.47 -6.58 8.86
CA GLN A 94 8.88 -6.68 9.24
C GLN A 94 9.00 -6.62 10.76
N ARG A 95 9.99 -7.33 11.31
CA ARG A 95 10.32 -7.30 12.74
C ARG A 95 11.82 -7.43 12.93
N ASN A 96 12.39 -6.58 13.76
CA ASN A 96 13.77 -6.74 14.22
C ASN A 96 13.86 -7.88 15.26
N VAL A 97 14.74 -8.85 15.01
CA VAL A 97 15.02 -9.98 15.92
C VAL A 97 16.49 -10.01 16.38
N GLY A 98 17.32 -9.08 15.90
CA GLY A 98 18.73 -8.97 16.27
C GLY A 98 18.95 -8.09 17.49
N TYR A 99 20.21 -7.95 17.89
CA TYR A 99 20.62 -7.02 18.94
C TYR A 99 20.90 -5.63 18.37
N GLY A 100 20.27 -4.60 18.96
CA GLY A 100 20.41 -3.21 18.52
C GLY A 100 19.41 -2.81 17.42
N ASN A 101 19.64 -1.66 16.78
CA ASN A 101 18.74 -1.10 15.79
C ASN A 101 18.93 -1.75 14.41
N ALA A 102 17.83 -2.04 13.71
CA ALA A 102 17.83 -2.50 12.33
C ALA A 102 17.13 -1.47 11.43
N VAL A 103 17.63 -1.31 10.21
CA VAL A 103 17.07 -0.41 9.18
C VAL A 103 16.96 -1.19 7.87
N ALA A 104 15.81 -1.09 7.22
CA ALA A 104 15.56 -1.63 5.88
C ALA A 104 15.16 -0.49 4.94
N ILE A 105 15.54 -0.59 3.67
CA ILE A 105 15.13 0.35 2.62
C ILE A 105 14.17 -0.41 1.69
N ALA A 106 12.94 0.06 1.58
CA ALA A 106 11.97 -0.47 0.63
C ALA A 106 11.98 0.37 -0.65
N ALA A 107 12.05 -0.29 -1.80
CA ALA A 107 11.79 0.31 -3.10
C ALA A 107 10.45 -0.24 -3.62
N LEU A 108 9.56 0.66 -4.04
CA LEU A 108 8.23 0.31 -4.53
C LEU A 108 8.07 0.83 -5.96
N SER A 109 7.34 0.10 -6.80
CA SER A 109 7.12 0.44 -8.21
C SER A 109 5.99 1.45 -8.42
N SER A 110 5.81 2.38 -7.47
CA SER A 110 4.86 3.49 -7.57
C SER A 110 5.33 4.69 -6.73
N GLN A 111 5.10 5.90 -7.25
CA GLN A 111 5.28 7.17 -6.56
C GLN A 111 4.30 7.36 -5.37
N ASN A 112 3.17 6.65 -5.38
CA ASN A 112 2.20 6.62 -4.29
C ASN A 112 1.66 5.19 -4.09
N PRO A 113 2.46 4.30 -3.48
CA PRO A 113 2.09 2.89 -3.33
C PRO A 113 0.96 2.68 -2.31
N GLY A 114 0.68 3.69 -1.47
CA GLY A 114 -0.21 3.57 -0.31
C GLY A 114 0.38 2.70 0.80
N VAL A 115 -0.22 2.80 2.00
CA VAL A 115 0.05 1.90 3.13
C VAL A 115 -1.29 1.60 3.79
N ILE A 116 -1.60 0.32 3.99
CA ILE A 116 -2.80 -0.13 4.73
C ILE A 116 -2.30 -0.86 5.97
N ASN A 117 -2.32 -0.17 7.11
CA ASN A 117 -2.13 -0.78 8.42
C ASN A 117 -3.42 -1.55 8.75
N ILE A 118 -3.38 -2.87 8.63
CA ILE A 118 -4.57 -3.75 8.68
C ILE A 118 -5.27 -3.65 10.03
N ASP A 119 -4.50 -3.54 11.10
CA ASP A 119 -4.96 -3.35 12.47
C ASP A 119 -5.80 -2.06 12.61
N ASN A 120 -5.27 -0.92 12.17
CA ASN A 120 -6.03 0.33 12.15
C ASN A 120 -7.21 0.28 11.17
N ALA A 121 -7.04 -0.33 9.99
CA ALA A 121 -8.08 -0.38 8.96
C ALA A 121 -9.29 -1.25 9.35
N VAL A 122 -9.10 -2.24 10.23
CA VAL A 122 -10.15 -3.14 10.71
C VAL A 122 -10.73 -2.69 12.04
N PHE A 123 -9.89 -2.26 13.00
CA PHE A 123 -10.31 -2.01 14.38
C PHE A 123 -10.32 -0.53 14.79
N GLY A 124 -9.62 0.35 14.05
CA GLY A 124 -9.51 1.79 14.32
C GLY A 124 -9.98 2.68 13.17
N SER A 125 -10.90 2.20 12.33
CA SER A 125 -11.45 2.97 11.21
C SER A 125 -12.37 4.09 11.69
N GLU A 126 -12.48 5.17 10.92
CA GLU A 126 -13.49 6.22 11.13
C GLU A 126 -14.39 6.34 9.88
N PRO A 127 -15.71 6.07 9.97
CA PRO A 127 -16.42 5.50 11.13
C PRO A 127 -15.94 4.07 11.46
N ALA A 128 -16.15 3.65 12.72
CA ALA A 128 -15.82 2.31 13.17
C ALA A 128 -16.69 1.26 12.47
N ILE A 129 -16.12 0.09 12.17
CA ILE A 129 -16.90 -1.08 11.75
C ILE A 129 -17.74 -1.55 12.95
N GLU A 130 -19.03 -1.82 12.71
CA GLU A 130 -19.95 -2.30 13.74
C GLU A 130 -19.43 -3.58 14.42
N THR A 131 -19.47 -3.58 15.76
CA THR A 131 -18.90 -4.65 16.59
C THR A 131 -19.51 -6.02 16.30
N ASP A 132 -20.79 -6.05 15.89
CA ASP A 132 -21.53 -7.26 15.55
C ASP A 132 -21.13 -7.85 14.18
N ILE A 133 -20.47 -7.07 13.31
CA ILE A 133 -19.86 -7.56 12.07
C ILE A 133 -18.51 -8.17 12.41
N LEU A 134 -17.66 -7.44 13.13
CA LEU A 134 -16.33 -7.92 13.54
C LEU A 134 -16.40 -9.20 14.38
N SER A 135 -17.36 -9.30 15.32
CA SER A 135 -17.55 -10.51 16.14
C SER A 135 -17.84 -11.75 15.28
N LYS A 136 -18.68 -11.61 14.25
CA LYS A 136 -19.02 -12.69 13.31
C LYS A 136 -17.85 -13.05 12.40
N ASP A 137 -17.17 -12.05 11.84
CA ASP A 137 -16.06 -12.26 10.90
C ASP A 137 -14.85 -12.90 11.58
N PHE A 138 -14.51 -12.46 12.81
CA PHE A 138 -13.42 -13.03 13.62
C PHE A 138 -13.83 -14.24 14.46
N GLN A 139 -15.13 -14.60 14.49
CA GLN A 139 -15.70 -15.73 15.24
C GLN A 139 -15.40 -15.65 16.75
N VAL A 140 -15.57 -14.46 17.32
CA VAL A 140 -15.36 -14.15 18.75
C VAL A 140 -16.58 -13.41 19.32
N ASP A 141 -16.71 -13.35 20.65
CA ASP A 141 -17.76 -12.54 21.28
C ASP A 141 -17.57 -11.03 20.98
N GLU A 142 -18.67 -10.28 20.92
CA GLU A 142 -18.65 -8.81 20.74
C GLU A 142 -17.81 -8.09 21.80
N SER A 143 -17.73 -8.64 23.02
CA SER A 143 -16.87 -8.13 24.09
C SER A 143 -15.37 -8.21 23.74
N VAL A 144 -14.94 -9.22 22.99
CA VAL A 144 -13.56 -9.37 22.51
C VAL A 144 -13.29 -8.39 21.37
N SER A 145 -14.20 -8.29 20.39
CA SER A 145 -14.09 -7.31 19.30
C SER A 145 -14.02 -5.87 19.82
N SER A 146 -14.91 -5.51 20.74
CA SER A 146 -14.93 -4.20 21.39
C SER A 146 -13.66 -3.93 22.20
N LEU A 147 -13.11 -4.93 22.90
CA LEU A 147 -11.84 -4.81 23.61
C LEU A 147 -10.65 -4.58 22.67
N ILE A 148 -10.66 -5.18 21.47
CA ILE A 148 -9.62 -4.95 20.46
C ILE A 148 -9.76 -3.55 19.86
N GLN A 149 -10.98 -3.13 19.47
CA GLN A 149 -11.24 -1.77 19.00
C GLN A 149 -10.79 -0.71 20.03
N SER A 150 -10.94 -0.97 21.33
CA SER A 150 -10.48 -0.05 22.38
C SER A 150 -8.94 0.12 22.50
N LYS A 151 -8.15 -0.45 21.59
CA LYS A 151 -6.67 -0.34 21.54
C LYS A 151 -6.15 0.52 20.39
N PHE A 152 -7.04 0.98 19.51
CA PHE A 152 -6.75 1.78 18.32
C PHE A 152 -7.44 3.14 18.42
#